data_AF-A0A1Y5LLY7-F1
#
_entry.id   AF-A0A1Y5LLY7-F1
#
_cell.length_a   1.000
_cell.length_b   1.000
_cell.length_c   1.000
_cell.angle_alpha   90.00
_cell.angle_beta   90.00
_cell.angle_gamma   90.00
#
_symmetry.space_group_name_H-M   'P 1'
#
loop_
_entity.id
_entity.type
_entity.pdbx_description
1 polymer ?
#
loop_
_entity_poly.entity_id
_entity_poly.type
_entity_poly.pdbx_seq_one_letter_code
_entity_poly.pdbx_strand_id
1 'polypeptide(L)'
;MASMVDNPAIPLAEPEDEPGSDWIDPDLDPEAHMLCAAMWSRDVDELRFVTSLVREDDFADPFRRPIYAAIRDAVAGGRPHDPVSISAELARAGTDRVPQAIHRTHRNVLTLGSSAGAVRHYAATVVAAAYRRSFHELAGTMRHAAEAAAEDELFPILVELGTRQRAELRRLTTLRGGNVDLQN
;
A
#
# COMPACT_ATOMS: atom_id res chain seq x y z
N MET A 1 36.73 4.54 -54.55
CA MET A 1 35.45 5.12 -54.06
C MET A 1 35.01 4.33 -52.85
N ALA A 2 34.85 5.04 -51.72
CA ALA A 2 34.21 4.70 -50.43
C ALA A 2 34.36 3.28 -49.84
N SER A 3 35.18 3.21 -48.78
CA SER A 3 35.18 2.19 -47.74
C SER A 3 33.87 2.25 -46.94
N MET A 4 33.17 1.11 -46.85
CA MET A 4 31.98 0.91 -46.02
C MET A 4 32.47 0.56 -44.61
N VAL A 5 32.49 1.55 -43.72
CA VAL A 5 32.85 1.37 -42.32
C VAL A 5 31.71 0.62 -41.63
N ASP A 6 32.05 -0.57 -41.13
CA ASP A 6 31.26 -1.36 -40.21
C ASP A 6 30.91 -0.49 -38.99
N ASN A 7 29.63 -0.22 -38.79
CA ASN A 7 29.16 0.55 -37.64
C ASN A 7 28.91 -0.46 -36.50
N PRO A 8 29.77 -0.55 -35.48
CA PRO A 8 29.49 -1.45 -34.38
C PRO A 8 28.25 -0.93 -33.67
N ALA A 9 27.20 -1.75 -33.63
CA ALA A 9 26.03 -1.49 -32.81
C ALA A 9 26.52 -1.24 -31.38
N ILE A 10 26.42 0.01 -30.92
CA ILE A 10 26.61 0.35 -29.51
C ILE A 10 25.53 -0.47 -28.78
N PRO A 11 25.89 -1.42 -27.90
CA PRO A 11 24.90 -2.09 -27.09
C PRO A 11 24.22 -1.00 -26.27
N LEU A 12 22.90 -0.87 -26.42
CA LEU A 12 22.12 -0.06 -25.49
C LEU A 12 22.39 -0.66 -24.11
N ALA A 13 23.14 0.07 -23.28
CA ALA A 13 23.32 -0.32 -21.89
C ALA A 13 21.91 -0.46 -21.30
N GLU A 14 21.57 -1.66 -20.84
CA GLU A 14 20.37 -1.82 -20.03
C GLU A 14 20.51 -0.86 -18.85
N PRO A 15 19.47 -0.08 -18.51
CA PRO A 15 19.56 0.84 -17.39
C PRO A 15 19.98 0.03 -16.17
N GLU A 16 21.16 0.32 -15.64
CA GLU A 16 21.63 -0.30 -14.40
C GLU A 16 20.61 0.08 -13.33
N ASP A 17 19.86 -0.90 -12.83
CA ASP A 17 18.97 -0.70 -11.70
C ASP A 17 19.81 -0.17 -10.54
N GLU A 18 19.69 1.14 -10.25
CA GLU A 18 20.43 1.75 -9.14
C GLU A 18 20.09 1.00 -7.84
N PRO A 19 21.09 0.56 -7.05
CA PRO A 19 20.84 -0.10 -5.79
C PRO A 19 20.12 0.87 -4.84
N GLY A 20 18.81 0.64 -4.64
CA GLY A 20 17.91 1.54 -3.91
C GLY A 20 16.80 2.17 -4.76
N SER A 21 16.71 1.85 -6.05
CA SER A 21 15.57 2.21 -6.88
C SER A 21 14.30 1.53 -6.37
N ASP A 22 13.36 2.33 -5.85
CA ASP A 22 11.98 1.92 -5.52
C ASP A 22 11.14 1.64 -6.80
N TRP A 23 11.78 1.44 -7.96
CA TRP A 23 11.08 1.08 -9.19
C TRP A 23 10.50 -0.32 -9.05
N ILE A 24 9.22 -0.37 -8.70
CA ILE A 24 8.38 -1.56 -8.79
C ILE A 24 7.76 -1.52 -10.18
N ASP A 25 7.96 -2.59 -10.96
CA ASP A 25 7.19 -2.80 -12.17
C ASP A 25 5.70 -2.59 -11.83
N PRO A 26 4.98 -1.66 -12.51
CA PRO A 26 3.57 -1.41 -12.24
C PRO A 26 2.70 -2.69 -12.24
N ASP A 27 3.11 -3.71 -12.99
CA ASP A 27 2.44 -5.01 -13.08
C ASP A 27 2.76 -5.94 -11.89
N LEU A 28 3.67 -5.55 -10.99
CA LEU A 28 4.02 -6.24 -9.75
C LEU A 28 3.68 -5.41 -8.50
N ASP A 29 2.94 -4.31 -8.66
CA ASP A 29 2.61 -3.42 -7.55
C ASP A 29 1.60 -4.06 -6.58
N PRO A 30 1.99 -4.33 -5.32
CA PRO A 30 1.15 -5.03 -4.36
C PRO A 30 -0.11 -4.25 -3.98
N GLU A 31 -0.09 -2.92 -3.99
CA GLU A 31 -1.27 -2.11 -3.68
C GLU A 31 -2.30 -2.19 -4.80
N ALA A 32 -1.82 -2.17 -6.05
CA ALA A 32 -2.68 -2.30 -7.22
C ALA A 32 -3.31 -3.71 -7.26
N HIS A 33 -2.52 -4.76 -7.01
CA HIS A 33 -3.04 -6.13 -6.91
C HIS A 33 -4.02 -6.31 -5.74
N MET A 34 -3.76 -5.67 -4.58
CA MET A 34 -4.68 -5.72 -3.44
C MET A 34 -6.05 -5.12 -3.81
N LEU A 35 -6.07 -3.92 -4.39
CA LEU A 35 -7.31 -3.25 -4.79
C LEU A 35 -8.08 -4.07 -5.84
N CYS A 36 -7.37 -4.59 -6.84
CA CYS A 36 -7.95 -5.45 -7.87
C CYS A 36 -8.57 -6.71 -7.23
N ALA A 37 -7.81 -7.46 -6.44
CA ALA A 37 -8.30 -8.66 -5.77
C ALA A 37 -9.48 -8.37 -4.83
N ALA A 38 -9.47 -7.24 -4.11
CA ALA A 38 -10.55 -6.85 -3.22
C ALA A 38 -11.87 -6.65 -3.97
N MET A 39 -11.86 -5.93 -5.08
CA MET A 39 -13.07 -5.69 -5.90
C MET A 39 -13.64 -6.95 -6.54
N TRP A 40 -12.79 -7.93 -6.81
CA TRP A 40 -13.19 -9.21 -7.40
C TRP A 40 -13.41 -10.33 -6.37
N SER A 41 -13.17 -10.07 -5.08
CA SER A 41 -13.34 -11.08 -4.02
C SER A 41 -14.80 -11.50 -3.89
N ARG A 42 -15.01 -12.82 -3.87
CA ARG A 42 -16.30 -13.45 -3.57
C ARG A 42 -16.42 -13.86 -2.11
N ASP A 43 -15.30 -13.94 -1.40
CA ASP A 43 -15.26 -14.22 0.03
C ASP A 43 -15.41 -12.90 0.80
N VAL A 44 -16.65 -12.61 1.19
CA VAL A 44 -17.00 -11.35 1.86
C VAL A 44 -16.52 -11.34 3.31
N ASP A 45 -16.45 -12.50 3.97
CA ASP A 45 -16.00 -12.59 5.36
C ASP A 45 -14.49 -12.37 5.44
N GLU A 46 -13.71 -12.99 4.55
CA GLU A 46 -12.27 -12.74 4.45
C GLU A 46 -12.00 -11.27 4.05
N LEU A 47 -12.77 -10.72 3.11
CA LEU A 47 -12.61 -9.32 2.73
C LEU A 47 -12.96 -8.36 3.88
N ARG A 48 -14.00 -8.64 4.66
CA ARG A 48 -14.36 -7.87 5.86
C ARG A 48 -13.25 -7.94 6.91
N PHE A 49 -12.69 -9.12 7.13
CA PHE A 49 -11.53 -9.30 7.99
C PHE A 49 -10.33 -8.45 7.51
N VAL A 50 -9.96 -8.54 6.23
CA VAL A 50 -8.86 -7.75 5.64
C VAL A 50 -9.10 -6.25 5.79
N THR A 51 -10.29 -5.77 5.40
CA THR A 51 -10.63 -4.35 5.45
C THR A 51 -10.72 -3.79 6.87
N SER A 52 -10.92 -4.64 7.88
CA SER A 52 -10.83 -4.25 9.30
C SER A 52 -9.40 -3.99 9.79
N LEU A 53 -8.40 -4.51 9.09
CA LEU A 53 -6.98 -4.45 9.48
C LEU A 53 -6.17 -3.49 8.60
N VAL A 54 -6.50 -3.34 7.32
CA VAL A 54 -5.77 -2.42 6.43
C VAL A 54 -6.34 -1.00 6.57
N ARG A 55 -5.45 -0.02 6.65
CA ARG A 55 -5.74 1.42 6.76
C ARG A 55 -5.41 2.12 5.46
N GLU A 56 -6.03 3.26 5.23
CA GLU A 56 -5.76 4.09 4.05
C GLU A 56 -4.29 4.52 3.98
N ASP A 57 -3.69 4.89 5.11
CA ASP A 57 -2.28 5.31 5.17
C ASP A 57 -1.27 4.17 4.92
N ASP A 58 -1.73 2.93 4.82
CA ASP A 58 -0.87 1.82 4.40
C ASP A 58 -0.51 1.89 2.93
N PHE A 59 -1.28 2.63 2.14
CA PHE A 59 -0.98 2.87 0.72
C PHE A 59 0.00 4.04 0.60
N ALA A 60 1.15 3.78 -0.02
CA ALA A 60 2.15 4.76 -0.39
C ALA A 60 1.60 5.71 -1.46
N ASP A 61 0.88 5.18 -2.46
CA ASP A 61 0.27 6.01 -3.50
C ASP A 61 -1.01 6.69 -2.97
N PRO A 62 -1.03 8.03 -2.83
CA PRO A 62 -2.21 8.75 -2.36
C PRO A 62 -3.42 8.61 -3.29
N PHE A 63 -3.23 8.27 -4.57
CA PHE A 63 -4.35 8.06 -5.50
C PHE A 63 -5.08 6.73 -5.27
N ARG A 64 -4.47 5.79 -4.52
CA ARG A 64 -5.07 4.51 -4.16
C ARG A 64 -5.88 4.55 -2.87
N ARG A 65 -5.58 5.47 -1.97
CA ARG A 65 -6.26 5.61 -0.67
C ARG A 65 -7.78 5.80 -0.82
N PRO A 66 -8.28 6.68 -1.70
CA PRO A 66 -9.73 6.89 -1.83
C PRO A 66 -10.43 5.70 -2.49
N ILE A 67 -9.74 4.94 -3.33
CA ILE A 67 -10.25 3.70 -3.92
C ILE A 67 -10.41 2.65 -2.82
N TYR A 68 -9.36 2.47 -1.99
CA TYR A 68 -9.43 1.58 -0.84
C TYR A 68 -10.52 1.99 0.15
N ALA A 69 -10.65 3.27 0.45
CA ALA A 69 -11.67 3.80 1.35
C ALA A 69 -13.09 3.45 0.85
N ALA A 70 -13.37 3.65 -0.44
CA ALA A 70 -14.64 3.28 -1.04
C ALA A 70 -14.92 1.77 -0.91
N ILE A 71 -13.91 0.91 -1.16
CA ILE A 71 -14.04 -0.54 -0.99
C ILE A 71 -14.33 -0.90 0.47
N ARG A 72 -13.53 -0.39 1.41
CA ARG A 72 -13.70 -0.62 2.85
C ARG A 72 -15.10 -0.21 3.31
N ASP A 73 -15.56 0.97 2.92
CA ASP A 73 -16.85 1.52 3.35
C ASP A 73 -18.02 0.76 2.71
N ALA A 74 -17.87 0.28 1.48
CA ALA A 74 -18.85 -0.62 0.84
C ALA A 74 -18.96 -1.95 1.60
N VAL A 75 -17.83 -2.61 1.89
CA VAL A 75 -17.78 -3.88 2.62
C VAL A 75 -18.33 -3.74 4.04
N ALA A 76 -17.90 -2.71 4.76
CA ALA A 76 -18.39 -2.41 6.11
C ALA A 76 -19.92 -2.21 6.11
N GLY A 77 -20.44 -1.47 5.14
CA GLY A 77 -21.88 -1.22 4.96
C GLY A 77 -22.68 -2.37 4.33
N GLY A 78 -22.05 -3.50 3.99
CA GLY A 78 -22.72 -4.62 3.30
C GLY A 78 -23.22 -4.27 1.89
N ARG A 79 -22.63 -3.25 1.26
CA ARG A 79 -22.93 -2.81 -0.10
C ARG A 79 -22.04 -3.56 -1.11
N PRO A 80 -22.44 -3.65 -2.39
CA PRO A 80 -21.58 -4.21 -3.43
C PRO A 80 -20.25 -3.45 -3.54
N HIS A 81 -19.15 -4.20 -3.57
CA HIS A 81 -17.78 -3.70 -3.65
C HIS A 81 -17.10 -4.01 -5.00
N ASP A 82 -17.89 -4.43 -5.99
CA ASP A 82 -17.40 -4.73 -7.34
C ASP A 82 -16.92 -3.46 -8.08
N PRO A 83 -16.12 -3.59 -9.16
CA PRO A 83 -15.54 -2.45 -9.86
C PRO A 83 -16.53 -1.37 -10.33
N VAL A 84 -17.74 -1.78 -10.73
CA VAL A 84 -18.77 -0.86 -11.22
C VAL A 84 -19.36 -0.08 -10.05
N SER A 85 -19.65 -0.77 -8.95
CA SER A 85 -20.18 -0.16 -7.73
C SER A 85 -19.21 0.85 -7.12
N ILE A 86 -17.91 0.51 -7.06
CA ILE A 86 -16.86 1.43 -6.60
C ILE A 86 -16.68 2.61 -7.54
N SER A 87 -16.67 2.38 -8.86
CA SER A 87 -16.61 3.47 -9.85
C SER A 87 -17.77 4.46 -9.69
N ALA A 88 -18.99 3.94 -9.46
CA ALA A 88 -20.16 4.77 -9.21
C ALA A 88 -20.07 5.54 -7.88
N GLU A 89 -19.46 4.96 -6.85
CA GLU A 89 -19.21 5.64 -5.56
C GLU A 89 -18.19 6.77 -5.69
N LEU A 90 -17.08 6.52 -6.37
CA LEU A 90 -16.08 7.55 -6.68
C LEU A 90 -16.71 8.70 -7.48
N ALA A 91 -17.57 8.40 -8.46
CA ALA A 91 -18.25 9.42 -9.26
C ALA A 91 -19.25 10.24 -8.42
N ARG A 92 -19.96 9.60 -7.48
CA ARG A 92 -20.91 10.27 -6.57
C ARG A 92 -20.22 11.25 -5.61
N ALA A 93 -18.95 11.03 -5.26
CA ALA A 93 -18.20 11.94 -4.40
C ALA A 93 -17.87 13.29 -5.05
N GLY A 94 -17.98 13.39 -6.38
CA GLY A 94 -17.69 14.61 -7.14
C GLY A 94 -16.20 14.89 -7.33
N THR A 95 -15.87 15.70 -8.34
CA THR A 95 -14.47 15.96 -8.76
C THR A 95 -13.65 16.75 -7.76
N ASP A 96 -14.31 17.52 -6.87
CA ASP A 96 -13.63 18.30 -5.83
C ASP A 96 -13.01 17.39 -4.76
N ARG A 97 -13.60 16.22 -4.52
CA ARG A 97 -13.12 15.22 -3.56
C ARG A 97 -12.36 14.08 -4.22
N VAL A 98 -12.77 13.71 -5.43
CA VAL A 98 -12.16 12.62 -6.21
C VAL A 98 -11.71 13.16 -7.57
N PRO A 99 -10.45 13.62 -7.68
CA PRO A 99 -9.92 14.13 -8.94
C PRO A 99 -9.90 13.07 -10.05
N GLN A 100 -9.88 13.52 -11.31
CA GLN A 100 -9.82 12.63 -12.49
C GLN A 100 -8.60 11.69 -12.50
N ALA A 101 -7.53 12.02 -11.78
CA ALA A 101 -6.39 11.12 -11.58
C ALA A 101 -6.80 9.82 -10.88
N ILE A 102 -7.63 9.89 -9.83
CA ILE A 102 -8.11 8.72 -9.09
C ILE A 102 -8.97 7.82 -9.99
N HIS A 103 -9.85 8.41 -10.81
CA HIS A 103 -10.64 7.64 -11.77
C HIS A 103 -9.76 6.92 -12.81
N ARG A 104 -8.62 7.50 -13.18
CA ARG A 104 -7.64 6.83 -14.05
C ARG A 104 -6.94 5.69 -13.30
N THR A 105 -6.45 5.94 -12.09
CA THR A 105 -5.83 4.92 -11.23
C THR A 105 -6.77 3.74 -11.01
N HIS A 106 -8.04 4.00 -10.71
CA HIS A 106 -9.08 2.97 -10.56
C HIS A 106 -9.15 2.07 -11.79
N ARG A 107 -9.29 2.66 -12.99
CA ARG A 107 -9.37 1.88 -14.24
C ARG A 107 -8.14 1.00 -14.49
N ASN A 108 -6.94 1.50 -14.20
CA ASN A 108 -5.70 0.74 -14.39
C ASN A 108 -5.64 -0.49 -13.47
N VAL A 109 -6.10 -0.35 -12.24
CA VAL A 109 -6.14 -1.44 -11.26
C VAL A 109 -7.08 -2.57 -11.69
N LEU A 110 -8.18 -2.27 -12.39
CA LEU A 110 -9.20 -3.28 -12.74
C LEU A 110 -8.69 -4.36 -13.69
N THR A 111 -7.67 -4.06 -14.50
CA THR A 111 -7.22 -4.91 -15.61
C THR A 111 -6.05 -5.82 -15.26
N LEU A 112 -5.56 -5.81 -14.02
CA LEU A 112 -4.37 -6.55 -13.59
C LEU A 112 -4.54 -8.08 -13.52
N GLY A 113 -5.75 -8.61 -13.67
CA GLY A 113 -5.99 -10.06 -13.61
C GLY A 113 -5.64 -10.70 -12.27
N SER A 114 -5.69 -9.93 -11.18
CA SER A 114 -5.29 -10.38 -9.84
C SER A 114 -6.13 -11.56 -9.35
N SER A 115 -5.49 -12.47 -8.61
CA SER A 115 -6.22 -13.55 -7.95
C SER A 115 -7.05 -12.99 -6.80
N ALA A 116 -8.37 -12.98 -6.97
CA ALA A 116 -9.32 -12.52 -5.96
C ALA A 116 -9.16 -13.25 -4.60
N GLY A 117 -8.84 -14.56 -4.64
CA GLY A 117 -8.60 -15.36 -3.44
C GLY A 117 -7.29 -15.02 -2.71
N ALA A 118 -6.39 -14.25 -3.32
CA ALA A 118 -5.13 -13.84 -2.72
C ALA A 118 -5.21 -12.46 -2.03
N VAL A 119 -6.41 -11.88 -1.85
CA VAL A 119 -6.58 -10.53 -1.27
C VAL A 119 -5.87 -10.36 0.07
N ARG A 120 -5.92 -11.35 0.97
CA ARG A 120 -5.23 -11.31 2.26
C ARG A 120 -3.71 -11.26 2.10
N HIS A 121 -3.18 -11.97 1.12
CA HIS A 121 -1.74 -12.02 0.85
C HIS A 121 -1.23 -10.68 0.33
N TYR A 122 -1.95 -10.07 -0.62
CA TYR A 122 -1.61 -8.73 -1.11
C TYR A 122 -1.74 -7.69 0.01
N ALA A 123 -2.81 -7.74 0.81
CA ALA A 123 -2.98 -6.88 1.98
C ALA A 123 -1.82 -6.99 2.98
N ALA A 124 -1.37 -8.21 3.30
CA ALA A 124 -0.21 -8.41 4.17
C ALA A 124 1.09 -7.82 3.57
N THR A 125 1.21 -7.78 2.24
CA THR A 125 2.36 -7.17 1.55
C THR A 125 2.31 -5.64 1.65
N VAL A 126 1.15 -5.04 1.40
CA VAL A 126 0.93 -3.58 1.56
C VAL A 126 1.21 -3.15 3.00
N VAL A 127 0.66 -3.85 3.99
CA VAL A 127 0.89 -3.54 5.42
C VAL A 127 2.36 -3.78 5.82
N ALA A 128 3.05 -4.76 5.23
CA ALA A 128 4.47 -4.94 5.49
C ALA A 128 5.31 -3.78 4.95
N ALA A 129 4.97 -3.23 3.79
CA ALA A 129 5.63 -2.04 3.25
C ALA A 129 5.36 -0.82 4.13
N ALA A 130 4.11 -0.62 4.57
CA ALA A 130 3.74 0.44 5.51
C ALA A 130 4.48 0.33 6.85
N TYR A 131 4.61 -0.89 7.38
CA TYR A 131 5.38 -1.17 8.59
C TYR A 131 6.85 -0.79 8.44
N ARG A 132 7.48 -1.02 7.28
CA ARG A 132 8.85 -0.53 7.05
C ARG A 132 8.91 0.99 7.03
N ARG A 133 7.97 1.66 6.35
CA ARG A 133 7.90 3.13 6.34
C ARG A 133 7.72 3.71 7.74
N SER A 134 6.93 3.08 8.61
CA SER A 134 6.75 3.54 9.99
C SER A 134 8.05 3.51 10.80
N PHE A 135 8.99 2.59 10.52
CA PHE A 135 10.31 2.61 11.16
C PHE A 135 11.19 3.77 10.69
N HIS A 136 11.10 4.16 9.43
CA HIS A 136 11.79 5.36 8.93
C HIS A 136 11.23 6.63 9.60
N GLU A 137 9.90 6.73 9.71
CA GLU A 137 9.24 7.84 10.43
C GLU A 137 9.61 7.87 11.92
N LEU A 138 9.61 6.71 12.58
CA LEU A 138 10.02 6.56 13.98
C LEU A 138 11.46 7.02 14.18
N ALA A 139 12.39 6.57 13.33
CA ALA A 139 13.80 6.95 13.42
C ALA A 139 13.98 8.47 13.23
N GLY A 140 13.26 9.07 12.28
CA GLY A 140 13.26 10.52 12.07
C GLY A 140 12.72 11.27 13.29
N THR A 141 11.62 10.79 13.88
CA THR A 141 11.01 11.38 15.08
C THR A 141 11.95 11.28 16.28
N MET A 142 12.59 10.12 16.49
CA MET A 142 13.54 9.90 17.57
C MET A 142 14.76 10.81 17.45
N ARG A 143 15.30 10.96 16.23
CA ARG A 143 16.42 11.90 15.96
C ARG A 143 16.03 13.33 16.34
N HIS A 144 14.85 13.78 15.91
CA HIS A 144 14.37 15.11 16.24
C HIS A 144 14.17 15.31 17.76
N ALA A 145 13.59 14.31 18.44
CA ALA A 145 13.40 14.36 19.88
C ALA A 145 14.74 14.47 20.63
N ALA A 146 15.77 13.71 20.23
CA ALA A 146 17.09 13.78 20.84
C ALA A 146 17.77 15.15 20.71
N GLU A 147 17.43 15.93 19.68
CA GLU A 147 17.98 17.27 19.45
C GLU A 147 17.22 18.37 20.21
N ALA A 148 15.90 18.21 20.42
CA ALA A 148 15.01 19.31 20.79
C ALA A 148 14.15 19.09 22.04
N ALA A 149 13.88 17.85 22.44
CA ALA A 149 13.00 17.55 23.58
C ALA A 149 13.72 17.73 24.92
N ALA A 150 12.96 17.95 25.98
CA ALA A 150 13.52 17.94 27.34
C ALA A 150 13.95 16.51 27.73
N GLU A 151 14.95 16.40 28.60
CA GLU A 151 15.53 15.09 29.00
C GLU A 151 14.48 14.15 29.63
N ASP A 152 13.51 14.70 30.36
CA ASP A 152 12.41 13.97 30.99
C ASP A 152 11.30 13.55 30.00
N GLU A 153 11.27 14.11 28.78
CA GLU A 153 10.33 13.75 27.72
C GLU A 153 10.84 12.61 26.82
N LEU A 154 12.17 12.40 26.75
CA LEU A 154 12.79 11.43 25.83
C LEU A 154 12.27 10.00 26.04
N PHE A 155 12.20 9.54 27.29
CA PHE A 155 11.73 8.19 27.59
C PHE A 155 10.22 8.00 27.33
N PRO A 156 9.34 8.93 27.75
CA PRO A 156 7.94 8.92 27.32
C PRO A 156 7.75 8.83 25.79
N ILE A 157 8.49 9.62 25.01
CA ILE A 157 8.45 9.58 23.54
C ILE A 157 8.83 8.19 23.03
N LEU A 158 9.90 7.59 23.56
CA LEU A 158 10.32 6.24 23.18
C LEU A 158 9.23 5.19 23.45
N VAL A 159 8.58 5.27 24.61
CA VAL A 159 7.50 4.33 25.00
C VAL A 159 6.28 4.47 24.07
N GLU A 160 5.90 5.70 23.73
CA GLU A 160 4.80 5.97 22.80
C GLU A 160 5.10 5.38 21.41
N LEU A 161 6.27 5.69 20.87
CA LEU A 161 6.71 5.20 19.56
C LEU A 161 6.80 3.67 19.53
N GLY A 162 7.37 3.05 20.57
CA GLY A 162 7.44 1.59 20.71
C GLY A 162 6.06 0.94 20.80
N THR A 163 5.12 1.55 21.54
CA THR A 163 3.74 1.07 21.64
C THR A 163 3.03 1.11 20.29
N ARG A 164 3.22 2.18 19.52
CA ARG A 164 2.70 2.28 18.15
C ARG A 164 3.26 1.17 17.27
N GLN A 165 4.57 0.93 17.28
CA GLN A 165 5.16 -0.14 16.45
C GLN A 165 4.69 -1.54 16.83
N ARG A 166 4.46 -1.79 18.11
CA ARG A 166 3.87 -3.06 18.56
C ARG A 166 2.46 -3.25 18.02
N ALA A 167 1.66 -2.19 17.94
CA ALA A 167 0.33 -2.24 17.32
C ALA A 167 0.42 -2.55 15.80
N GLU A 168 1.36 -1.94 15.09
CA GLU A 168 1.58 -2.20 13.66
C GLU A 168 2.05 -3.65 13.42
N LEU A 169 2.97 -4.16 14.23
CA LEU A 169 3.44 -5.54 14.15
C LEU A 169 2.29 -6.53 14.39
N ARG A 170 1.45 -6.30 15.41
CA ARG A 170 0.27 -7.13 15.70
C ARG A 170 -0.67 -7.20 14.49
N ARG A 171 -0.94 -6.06 13.86
CA ARG A 171 -1.80 -5.96 12.68
C ARG A 171 -1.25 -6.78 11.50
N LEU A 172 0.05 -6.65 11.21
CA LEU A 172 0.72 -7.40 10.14
C LEU A 172 0.71 -8.91 10.37
N THR A 173 0.99 -9.33 11.60
CA THR A 173 1.06 -10.74 11.97
C THR A 173 -0.32 -11.40 11.94
N THR A 174 -1.37 -10.70 12.39
CA THR A 174 -2.77 -11.14 12.25
C THR A 174 -3.15 -11.34 10.77
N LEU A 175 -2.75 -10.42 9.87
CA LEU A 175 -2.95 -10.60 8.43
C LEU A 175 -2.19 -11.81 7.87
N ARG A 176 -1.03 -12.17 8.42
CA ARG A 176 -0.27 -13.36 7.99
C ARG A 176 -0.77 -14.68 8.60
N GLY A 177 -1.78 -14.63 9.47
CA GLY A 177 -2.28 -15.80 10.19
C GLY A 177 -1.36 -16.28 11.32
N GLY A 178 -0.41 -15.44 11.75
CA GLY A 178 0.42 -15.70 12.93
C GLY A 178 -0.28 -15.24 14.20
N ASN A 179 -0.32 -16.10 15.23
CA ASN A 179 -0.70 -15.68 16.58
C ASN A 179 0.43 -14.83 17.19
N VAL A 180 0.04 -13.71 17.80
CA VAL A 180 0.98 -12.76 18.39
C VAL A 180 0.98 -12.96 19.89
N ASP A 181 1.74 -13.95 20.36
CA ASP A 181 2.08 -14.06 21.77
C ASP A 181 3.15 -13.02 22.11
N LEU A 182 2.76 -11.74 22.09
CA LEU A 182 3.56 -10.67 22.68
C LEU A 182 3.05 -10.43 24.11
N GLN A 183 3.42 -11.35 24.99
CA GLN A 183 3.49 -11.06 26.42
C GLN A 183 4.64 -10.07 26.64
N ASN A 184 4.31 -8.98 27.35
CA ASN A 184 5.11 -7.80 27.74
C ASN A 184 5.02 -6.58 26.81
#